data_AF-A0A7M5XKM2-F1
#
_entry.id   AF-A0A7M5XKM2-F1
#
_cell.length_a   1.000
_cell.length_b   1.000
_cell.length_c   1.000
_cell.angle_alpha   90.00
_cell.angle_beta   90.00
_cell.angle_gamma   90.00
#
_symmetry.space_group_name_H-M   'P 1'
#
loop_
_entity.id
_entity.type
_entity.pdbx_description
1 polymer ?
#
loop_
_entity_poly.entity_id
_entity_poly.type
_entity_poly.pdbx_seq_one_letter_code
_entity_poly.pdbx_strand_id
1 'polypeptide(L)'
;HPSNLMLDRMSGKILHIDFGDSFEVAMTREKFPEKIPFRLTRMLTNAMEVTGIDGNYRMTCESVMRVLRESKDSLMAVLEAFVYDPLLNWRLIDTEKRSKGRQESYSTHNEGHF
;
A
#
# COMPACT_ATOMS: atom_id res chain seq x y z
N HIS A 1 -0.01 1.87 -7.70
CA HIS A 1 0.31 2.39 -9.06
C HIS A 1 -0.34 3.78 -9.26
N PRO A 2 0.05 4.65 -10.22
CA PRO A 2 -0.61 5.96 -10.44
C PRO A 2 -2.11 5.90 -10.75
N SER A 3 -2.60 4.79 -11.30
CA SER A 3 -4.05 4.52 -11.48
C SER A 3 -4.84 4.53 -10.18
N ASN A 4 -4.18 4.34 -9.03
CA ASN A 4 -4.80 4.32 -7.71
C ASN A 4 -4.81 5.73 -7.08
N LEU A 5 -4.43 6.76 -7.84
CA LEU A 5 -4.50 8.16 -7.45
C LEU A 5 -5.54 8.86 -8.34
N MET A 6 -6.71 9.15 -7.78
CA MET A 6 -7.74 9.92 -8.46
C MET A 6 -7.53 11.41 -8.17
N LEU A 7 -7.38 12.22 -9.22
CA LEU A 7 -7.22 13.68 -9.11
C LEU A 7 -8.54 14.37 -9.43
N ASP A 8 -9.05 15.14 -8.47
CA ASP A 8 -10.10 16.12 -8.76
C ASP A 8 -9.49 17.32 -9.49
N ARG A 9 -9.93 17.54 -10.73
CA ARG A 9 -9.41 18.60 -11.60
C ARG A 9 -9.82 20.00 -11.14
N MET A 10 -10.91 20.12 -10.39
CA MET A 10 -11.41 21.42 -9.94
C MET A 10 -10.68 21.90 -8.69
N SER A 11 -10.53 21.03 -7.68
CA SER A 11 -9.87 21.39 -6.43
C SER A 11 -8.36 21.05 -6.38
N GLY A 12 -7.86 20.24 -7.31
CA GLY A 12 -6.49 19.72 -7.28
C GLY A 12 -6.24 18.66 -6.19
N LYS A 13 -7.28 18.20 -5.49
CA LYS A 13 -7.16 17.19 -4.43
C LYS A 13 -6.93 15.80 -5.00
N ILE A 14 -6.11 15.02 -4.31
CA ILE A 14 -5.82 13.62 -4.65
C ILE A 14 -6.57 12.71 -3.68
N LEU A 15 -7.24 11.70 -4.21
CA LEU A 15 -7.86 10.61 -3.47
C LEU A 15 -7.15 9.30 -3.80
N HIS A 16 -6.68 8.59 -2.77
CA HIS A 16 -6.22 7.22 -2.93
C HIS A 16 -7.43 6.30 -3.06
N ILE A 17 -7.42 5.45 -4.07
CA ILE A 17 -8.47 4.44 -4.33
C ILE A 17 -7.83 3.05 -4.39
N ASP A 18 -8.66 2.01 -4.29
CA ASP A 18 -8.23 0.60 -4.36
C ASP A 18 -7.22 0.21 -3.27
N PHE A 19 -7.76 -0.17 -2.11
CA PHE A 19 -7.02 -0.59 -0.91
C PHE A 19 -6.92 -2.11 -0.78
N GLY A 20 -6.96 -2.83 -1.90
CA GLY A 20 -6.92 -4.30 -1.91
C GLY A 20 -5.69 -4.91 -1.23
N ASP A 21 -4.56 -4.19 -1.24
CA ASP A 21 -3.33 -4.55 -0.54
C ASP A 21 -3.11 -3.63 0.67
N SER A 22 -3.55 -4.10 1.84
CA SER A 22 -3.38 -3.40 3.13
C SER A 22 -2.43 -4.18 4.04
N PHE A 23 -1.92 -3.54 5.11
CA PHE A 23 -1.07 -4.18 6.13
C PHE A 23 0.16 -4.91 5.58
N GLU A 24 0.93 -4.23 4.75
CA GLU A 24 2.22 -4.72 4.21
C GLU A 24 2.15 -5.98 3.33
N VAL A 25 0.96 -6.46 2.96
CA VAL A 25 0.78 -7.64 2.08
C VAL A 25 1.57 -7.50 0.77
N ALA A 26 1.63 -6.30 0.19
CA ALA A 26 2.39 -6.07 -1.04
C ALA A 26 3.92 -6.15 -0.85
N MET A 27 4.43 -5.92 0.37
CA MET A 27 5.87 -5.94 0.68
C MET A 27 6.43 -7.37 0.81
N THR A 28 5.59 -8.32 1.21
CA THR A 28 5.91 -9.72 1.48
C THR A 28 5.65 -10.65 0.30
N ARG A 29 5.17 -10.13 -0.83
CA ARG A 29 4.96 -10.88 -2.07
C ARG A 29 6.25 -11.51 -2.58
N GLU A 30 6.12 -12.73 -3.09
CA GLU A 30 7.23 -13.45 -3.72
C GLU A 30 7.71 -12.79 -5.03
N LYS A 31 6.77 -12.30 -5.83
CA LYS A 31 7.06 -11.61 -7.11
C LYS A 31 6.80 -10.12 -6.99
N PHE A 32 7.78 -9.32 -7.44
CA PHE A 32 7.73 -7.85 -7.49
C PHE A 32 7.23 -7.18 -6.18
N PRO A 33 7.88 -7.43 -5.03
CA PRO A 33 7.48 -6.82 -3.78
C PRO A 33 7.59 -5.30 -3.82
N GLU A 34 6.61 -4.60 -3.26
CA GLU A 34 6.68 -3.15 -3.08
C GLU A 34 7.56 -2.84 -1.85
N LYS A 35 8.74 -2.23 -2.06
CA LYS A 35 9.71 -1.97 -0.96
C LYS A 35 9.69 -0.54 -0.43
N ILE A 36 8.90 0.35 -1.04
CA ILE A 36 8.78 1.75 -0.64
C ILE A 36 7.54 1.94 0.24
N PRO A 37 7.60 2.80 1.27
CA PRO A 37 6.47 3.00 2.18
C PRO A 37 5.34 3.83 1.55
N PHE A 38 5.65 4.66 0.55
CA PHE A 38 4.67 5.45 -0.19
C PHE A 38 5.25 5.92 -1.53
N ARG A 39 4.40 6.41 -2.42
CA ARG A 39 4.78 6.90 -3.75
C ARG A 39 5.17 8.38 -3.70
N LEU A 40 6.46 8.67 -3.89
CA LEU A 40 7.00 10.02 -4.04
C LEU A 40 7.92 10.10 -5.26
N THR A 41 7.35 9.94 -6.44
CA THR A 41 8.10 9.96 -7.71
C THR A 41 8.35 11.37 -8.21
N ARG A 42 9.29 11.55 -9.15
CA ARG A 42 9.57 12.83 -9.82
C ARG A 42 8.33 13.58 -10.32
N MET A 43 7.35 12.87 -10.87
CA MET A 43 6.10 13.49 -11.34
C MET A 43 5.33 14.18 -10.21
N LEU A 44 5.31 13.58 -9.01
CA LEU A 44 4.63 14.14 -7.84
C LEU A 44 5.44 15.27 -7.21
N THR A 45 6.77 15.12 -7.12
CA THR A 45 7.64 16.19 -6.57
C THR A 45 7.64 17.44 -7.46
N ASN A 46 7.59 17.27 -8.78
CA ASN A 46 7.55 18.40 -9.72
C ASN A 46 6.21 19.16 -9.69
N ALA A 47 5.15 18.55 -9.15
CA ALA A 47 3.84 19.18 -8.98
C ALA A 47 3.73 19.95 -7.65
N MET A 48 4.75 19.89 -6.79
CA MET A 48 4.77 20.61 -5.52
C MET A 48 5.12 22.09 -5.71
N GLU A 49 4.96 22.85 -4.63
CA GLU A 49 5.31 24.28 -4.59
C GLU A 49 6.83 24.52 -4.79
N VAL A 50 7.26 25.78 -4.84
CA VAL A 50 8.66 26.15 -5.12
C VAL A 50 9.69 25.52 -4.18
N THR A 51 9.28 25.18 -2.95
CA THR A 51 10.12 24.51 -1.94
C THR A 51 10.21 23.00 -2.13
N GLY A 52 9.47 22.43 -3.09
CA GLY A 52 9.39 21.00 -3.34
C GLY A 52 8.86 20.24 -2.12
N ILE A 53 9.65 19.29 -1.63
CA ILE A 53 9.28 18.45 -0.48
C ILE A 53 9.55 19.12 0.86
N ASP A 54 10.47 20.10 0.92
CA ASP A 54 10.99 20.65 2.18
C ASP A 54 10.12 21.78 2.76
N GLY A 55 9.04 22.15 2.09
CA GLY A 55 8.04 23.10 2.60
C GLY A 55 6.82 22.42 3.22
N ASN A 56 5.65 22.80 2.72
CA ASN A 56 4.36 22.36 3.26
C ASN A 56 4.23 20.83 3.30
N TYR A 57 4.79 20.12 2.33
CA TYR A 57 4.74 18.66 2.28
C TYR A 57 5.38 18.02 3.52
N ARG A 58 6.66 18.30 3.79
CA ARG A 58 7.37 17.78 4.97
C ARG A 58 6.69 18.19 6.28
N MET A 59 6.39 19.48 6.45
CA MET A 59 5.76 19.99 7.69
C MET A 59 4.40 19.33 7.96
N THR A 60 3.61 19.10 6.91
CA THR A 60 2.32 18.40 7.03
C THR A 60 2.54 16.94 7.39
N CYS A 61 3.47 16.24 6.74
CA CYS A 61 3.79 14.85 7.05
C CYS A 61 4.24 14.68 8.51
N GLU A 62 5.13 15.55 9.01
CA GLU A 62 5.60 15.53 10.40
C GLU A 62 4.45 15.77 11.38
N SER A 63 3.59 16.76 11.11
CA SER A 63 2.43 17.08 11.93
C SER A 63 1.42 15.94 11.98
N VAL A 64 1.11 15.32 10.83
CA VAL A 64 0.22 14.15 10.74
C VAL A 64 0.81 12.98 11.52
N MET A 65 2.09 12.67 11.35
CA MET A 65 2.75 11.59 12.08
C MET A 65 2.78 11.83 13.59
N ARG A 66 2.92 13.09 14.04
CA ARG A 66 2.80 13.44 15.46
C ARG A 66 1.40 13.12 15.98
N VAL A 67 0.35 13.62 15.32
CA VAL A 67 -1.04 13.40 15.74
C VAL A 67 -1.40 11.91 15.76
N LEU A 68 -0.96 11.14 14.75
CA LEU A 68 -1.17 9.69 14.70
C LEU A 68 -0.52 8.96 15.88
N ARG A 69 0.69 9.38 16.30
CA ARG A 69 1.39 8.77 17.45
C ARG A 69 0.77 9.19 18.79
N GLU A 70 0.36 10.44 18.93
CA GLU A 70 -0.33 10.94 20.12
C GLU A 70 -1.68 10.25 20.31
N SER A 71 -2.35 9.89 19.20
CA SER A 71 -3.66 9.21 19.20
C SER A 71 -3.55 7.69 19.01
N LYS A 72 -2.39 7.09 19.26
CA LYS A 72 -2.08 5.69 18.92
C LYS A 72 -3.10 4.72 19.50
N ASP A 73 -3.49 4.86 20.76
CA ASP A 73 -4.36 3.87 21.42
C ASP A 73 -5.75 3.81 20.77
N SER A 74 -6.31 4.96 20.42
CA SER A 74 -7.59 5.03 19.69
C SER A 74 -7.47 4.44 18.28
N LEU A 75 -6.36 4.72 17.59
CA LEU A 75 -6.11 4.18 16.25
C LEU A 75 -5.94 2.65 16.30
N MET A 76 -5.16 2.14 17.25
CA MET A 76 -4.93 0.71 17.43
C MET A 76 -6.23 -0.03 17.76
N ALA A 77 -7.09 0.53 18.62
CA ALA A 77 -8.38 -0.08 18.92
C ALA A 77 -9.26 -0.29 17.67
N VAL A 78 -9.27 0.68 16.75
CA VAL A 78 -9.99 0.56 15.47
C VAL A 78 -9.34 -0.46 14.55
N LEU A 79 -8.00 -0.44 14.43
CA LEU A 79 -7.26 -1.36 13.57
C LEU A 79 -7.36 -2.82 14.06
N GLU A 80 -7.31 -3.05 15.37
CA GLU A 80 -7.51 -4.37 15.97
C GLU A 80 -8.91 -4.90 15.64
N ALA A 81 -9.95 -4.10 15.89
CA ALA A 81 -11.32 -4.48 15.55
C ALA A 81 -11.48 -4.80 14.05
N PHE A 82 -10.79 -4.06 13.18
CA PHE A 82 -10.79 -4.30 11.74
C PHE A 82 -10.11 -5.63 11.35
N VAL A 83 -8.94 -5.93 11.92
CA VAL A 83 -8.19 -7.17 11.60
C VAL A 83 -8.91 -8.42 12.12
N TYR A 84 -9.59 -8.32 13.27
CA TYR A 84 -10.35 -9.45 13.83
C TYR A 84 -11.71 -9.68 13.17
N ASP A 85 -12.12 -8.85 12.20
CA ASP A 85 -13.34 -9.09 11.45
C ASP A 85 -13.23 -10.41 10.64
N PRO A 86 -14.12 -11.39 10.88
CA PRO A 86 -14.12 -12.68 10.19
C PRO A 86 -14.19 -12.55 8.65
N LEU A 87 -14.78 -11.46 8.15
CA LEU A 87 -14.89 -11.16 6.71
C LEU A 87 -13.62 -10.58 6.09
N LEU A 88 -12.55 -10.39 6.85
CA LEU A 88 -11.22 -10.00 6.31
C LEU A 88 -10.22 -11.16 6.41
N ASN A 89 -10.33 -11.97 7.46
CA ASN A 89 -9.49 -13.15 7.67
C ASN A 89 -9.52 -14.13 6.48
N TRP A 90 -10.69 -14.32 5.83
CA TRP A 90 -10.78 -15.22 4.66
C TRP A 90 -9.99 -14.70 3.44
N ARG A 91 -9.90 -13.38 3.23
CA ARG A 91 -9.17 -12.80 2.08
C ARG A 91 -7.66 -12.90 2.25
N LEU A 92 -7.15 -12.64 3.46
CA LEU A 92 -5.72 -12.76 3.78
C LEU A 92 -5.23 -14.21 3.57
N ILE A 93 -6.03 -15.20 4.00
CA ILE A 93 -5.72 -16.63 3.83
C ILE A 93 -5.77 -17.05 2.35
N ASP A 94 -6.71 -16.53 1.56
CA ASP A 94 -6.83 -16.89 0.13
C ASP A 94 -5.70 -16.29 -0.72
N THR A 95 -5.18 -15.11 -0.35
CA THR A 95 -3.98 -14.55 -0.98
C THR A 95 -2.73 -15.39 -0.73
N GLU A 96 -2.58 -16.01 0.44
CA GLU A 96 -1.49 -16.95 0.72
C GLU A 96 -1.63 -18.28 -0.04
N LYS A 97 -2.87 -18.72 -0.32
CA LYS A 97 -3.11 -19.95 -1.10
C LYS A 97 -2.86 -19.72 -2.60
N ARG A 98 -3.24 -18.56 -3.14
CA ARG A 98 -3.03 -18.21 -4.55
C ARG A 98 -1.55 -18.04 -4.93
N SER A 99 -0.70 -17.58 -4.01
CA SER A 99 0.75 -17.51 -4.26
C SER A 99 1.38 -18.91 -4.36
N LYS A 100 0.96 -19.85 -3.51
CA LYS A 100 1.46 -21.25 -3.53
C LYS A 100 1.02 -22.03 -4.78
N GLY A 101 -0.23 -21.89 -5.23
CA GLY A 101 -0.75 -22.63 -6.39
C GLY A 101 -0.10 -22.27 -7.74
N ARG A 102 0.55 -21.09 -7.85
CA ARG A 102 1.21 -20.64 -9.09
C ARG A 102 2.67 -21.08 -9.20
N GLN A 103 3.29 -21.57 -8.12
CA GLN A 103 4.65 -22.13 -8.13
C GLN A 103 4.66 -23.57 -8.66
N GLU A 104 3.68 -24.40 -8.27
CA GLU A 104 3.57 -25.80 -8.71
C GLU A 104 3.36 -25.97 -10.23
N SER A 105 2.77 -24.97 -10.89
CA SER A 105 2.48 -24.98 -12.33
C SER A 105 3.69 -24.65 -13.20
N TYR A 106 4.77 -24.07 -12.65
CA TYR A 106 6.04 -23.85 -13.38
C TYR A 106 7.04 -25.00 -13.20
N SER A 107 6.97 -25.73 -12.08
CA SER A 107 7.87 -26.86 -11.81
C SER A 107 7.54 -28.11 -12.64
N THR A 108 6.33 -28.23 -13.16
CA THR A 108 5.86 -29.40 -13.91
C THR A 108 6.09 -29.33 -15.43
N HIS A 109 6.66 -28.23 -15.94
CA HIS A 109 6.87 -28.04 -17.39
C HIS A 109 8.33 -28.17 -17.86
N ASN A 110 9.28 -28.52 -16.98
CA ASN A 110 10.71 -28.57 -17.33
C ASN A 110 11.38 -29.94 -17.11
N GLU A 111 10.62 -30.99 -16.87
CA GLU A 111 11.13 -32.37 -16.82
C GLU A 111 10.54 -33.18 -17.98
N GLY A 112 11.20 -33.20 -19.13
CA GLY A 112 10.82 -34.11 -20.20
C GLY A 112 11.28 -33.73 -21.60
N HIS A 113 12.57 -33.52 -21.82
CA HIS A 113 13.19 -33.73 -23.14
C HIS A 113 14.67 -34.04 -22.96
N PHE A 114 15.00 -35.33 -22.97
CA PHE A 114 16.25 -35.87 -23.52
C PHE A 114 15.94 -36.48 -24.88
#